data_AF-A0A2U8P2J7-F1
#
_entry.id   AF-A0A2U8P2J7-F1
#
_cell.length_a   1.000
_cell.length_b   1.000
_cell.length_c   1.000
_cell.angle_alpha   90.00
_cell.angle_beta   90.00
_cell.angle_gamma   90.00
#
_symmetry.space_group_name_H-M   'P 1'
#
loop_
_entity.id
_entity.type
_entity.pdbx_description
1 polymer ?
#
loop_
_entity_poly.entity_id
_entity_poly.type
_entity_poly.pdbx_seq_one_letter_code
_entity_poly.pdbx_strand_id
1 'polypeptide(L)'
;MAGLVYSGKAFRDLMNANYYPLANMKKSVAKLKASDDIDLPTLEYGQYHLILNPPSRWPQGSAKYWHKEKGRARVDLSTQPNTAPLSKDEPGVIPLTRCDLLDACVRKCFNSEPPIPMKTKIITHAASDAYAHRHEIRLEWEYKKGSDKPTLLNLTMVCPYRS
;
A
#
# COMPACT_ATOMS: atom_id res chain seq x y z
N MET A 1 18.67 0.41 11.35
CA MET A 1 17.45 0.22 12.20
C MET A 1 16.13 0.67 11.53
N ALA A 2 16.03 0.80 10.20
CA ALA A 2 14.75 1.16 9.54
C ALA A 2 13.73 -0.01 9.50
N GLY A 3 14.21 -1.25 9.53
CA GLY A 3 13.35 -2.45 9.46
C GLY A 3 12.50 -2.70 10.72
N LEU A 4 12.92 -2.26 11.91
CA LEU A 4 12.24 -2.59 13.17
C LEU A 4 10.94 -1.78 13.38
N VAL A 5 10.87 -0.55 12.90
CA VAL A 5 9.71 0.35 13.13
C VAL A 5 8.50 -0.08 12.30
N TYR A 6 8.71 -0.57 11.07
CA TYR A 6 7.63 -0.96 10.15
C TYR A 6 7.27 -2.43 10.12
N SER A 7 8.18 -3.30 10.57
CA SER A 7 7.88 -4.72 10.77
C SER A 7 7.30 -5.02 12.16
N GLY A 8 7.15 -4.01 13.01
CA GLY A 8 6.55 -4.16 14.33
C GLY A 8 5.07 -4.55 14.27
N LYS A 9 4.62 -5.40 15.21
CA LYS A 9 3.22 -5.82 15.32
C LYS A 9 2.28 -4.61 15.45
N ALA A 10 2.63 -3.63 16.29
CA ALA A 10 1.82 -2.43 16.51
C ALA A 10 1.57 -1.62 15.22
N PHE A 11 2.59 -1.48 14.37
CA PHE A 11 2.45 -0.80 13.09
C PHE A 11 1.52 -1.55 12.14
N ARG A 12 1.73 -2.87 12.00
CA ARG A 12 0.87 -3.71 11.15
C ARG A 12 -0.58 -3.71 11.61
N ASP A 13 -0.79 -3.82 12.92
CA ASP A 13 -2.13 -3.79 13.52
C ASP A 13 -2.80 -2.44 13.25
N LEU A 14 -2.05 -1.33 13.35
CA LEU A 14 -2.54 0.00 13.03
C LEU A 14 -2.99 0.13 11.57
N MET A 15 -2.17 -0.32 10.62
CA MET A 15 -2.51 -0.26 9.20
C MET A 15 -3.72 -1.14 8.90
N ASN A 16 -3.70 -2.39 9.36
CA ASN A 16 -4.78 -3.32 9.11
C ASN A 16 -6.08 -2.84 9.78
N ALA A 17 -6.06 -2.21 10.96
CA ALA A 17 -7.25 -1.65 11.58
C ALA A 17 -7.96 -0.57 10.73
N ASN A 18 -7.27 0.06 9.77
CA ASN A 18 -7.88 1.00 8.84
C ASN A 18 -8.39 0.34 7.55
N TYR A 19 -7.70 -0.69 7.05
CA TYR A 19 -7.95 -1.23 5.71
C TYR A 19 -8.53 -2.65 5.68
N TYR A 20 -8.60 -3.31 6.83
CA TYR A 20 -9.05 -4.70 6.97
C TYR A 20 -9.77 -4.92 8.30
N PRO A 21 -10.91 -5.64 8.33
CA PRO A 21 -11.65 -6.22 7.22
C PRO A 21 -12.48 -5.17 6.46
N LEU A 22 -13.40 -5.60 5.59
CA LEU A 22 -14.28 -4.74 4.79
C LEU A 22 -14.99 -3.64 5.60
N ALA A 23 -15.43 -3.93 6.83
CA ALA A 23 -16.06 -2.94 7.70
C ALA A 23 -15.12 -1.75 8.01
N ASN A 24 -13.84 -2.00 8.23
CA ASN A 24 -12.84 -0.97 8.48
C ASN A 24 -12.55 -0.18 7.20
N MET A 25 -12.40 -0.88 6.07
CA MET A 25 -12.21 -0.24 4.77
C MET A 25 -13.36 0.72 4.42
N LYS A 26 -14.61 0.31 4.64
CA LYS A 26 -15.79 1.17 4.44
C LYS A 26 -15.76 2.43 5.31
N LYS A 27 -15.38 2.30 6.58
CA LYS A 27 -15.22 3.46 7.49
C LYS A 27 -14.11 4.41 7.01
N SER A 28 -12.98 3.84 6.57
CA SER A 28 -11.87 4.63 6.02
C SER A 28 -12.28 5.36 4.74
N VAL A 29 -12.95 4.69 3.80
CA VAL A 29 -13.46 5.33 2.57
C VAL A 29 -14.44 6.45 2.89
N ALA A 30 -15.38 6.23 3.82
CA ALA A 30 -16.32 7.28 4.23
C ALA A 30 -15.60 8.50 4.82
N LYS A 31 -14.58 8.27 5.65
CA LYS A 31 -13.76 9.35 6.21
C LYS A 31 -12.96 10.11 5.14
N LEU A 32 -12.42 9.40 4.15
CA LEU A 32 -11.68 10.03 3.05
C LEU A 32 -12.59 10.80 2.10
N LYS A 33 -13.78 10.27 1.76
CA LYS A 33 -14.78 10.97 0.95
C LYS A 33 -15.28 12.26 1.59
N ALA A 34 -15.25 12.35 2.93
CA ALA A 34 -15.66 13.51 3.69
C ALA A 34 -14.52 14.53 3.93
N SER A 35 -13.32 14.28 3.40
CA SER A 35 -12.15 15.13 3.60
C SER A 35 -11.87 15.95 2.36
N ASP A 36 -11.75 17.27 2.50
CA ASP A 36 -11.38 18.19 1.41
C ASP A 36 -9.87 18.12 1.06
N ASP A 37 -9.07 17.46 1.90
CA ASP A 37 -7.61 17.35 1.75
C ASP A 37 -7.18 16.24 0.79
N ILE A 38 -8.14 15.47 0.23
CA ILE A 38 -7.80 14.30 -0.59
C ILE A 38 -8.79 14.02 -1.70
N ASP A 39 -8.25 13.79 -2.90
CA ASP A 39 -9.01 13.35 -4.07
C ASP A 39 -8.81 11.85 -4.28
N LEU A 40 -9.88 11.06 -4.10
CA LEU A 40 -9.81 9.59 -4.22
C LEU A 40 -9.47 9.09 -5.64
N PRO A 41 -9.96 9.71 -6.73
CA PRO A 41 -9.56 9.37 -8.09
C PRO A 41 -8.06 9.49 -8.36
N THR A 42 -7.39 10.49 -7.79
CA THR A 42 -5.94 10.72 -8.01
C THR A 42 -5.06 10.28 -6.84
N LEU A 43 -5.65 9.61 -5.84
CA LEU A 43 -5.01 9.18 -4.61
C LEU A 43 -3.68 8.43 -4.83
N GLU A 44 -2.63 8.88 -4.16
CA GLU A 44 -1.35 8.18 -4.12
C GLU A 44 -1.18 7.39 -2.81
N TYR A 45 -0.39 6.32 -2.88
CA TYR A 45 0.01 5.56 -1.71
C TYR A 45 0.60 6.49 -0.64
N GLY A 46 0.01 6.42 0.56
CA GLY A 46 0.48 7.17 1.72
C GLY A 46 -0.14 8.55 1.95
N GLN A 47 -0.83 9.16 0.98
CA GLN A 47 -1.48 10.46 1.19
C GLN A 47 -2.59 10.39 2.24
N TYR A 48 -3.41 9.34 2.16
CA TYR A 48 -4.55 9.10 3.05
C TYR A 48 -4.19 8.77 4.51
N HIS A 49 -2.94 8.39 4.78
CA HIS A 49 -2.56 7.81 6.08
C HIS A 49 -2.69 8.79 7.24
N LEU A 50 -2.35 10.07 7.05
CA LEU A 50 -2.45 11.08 8.10
C LEU A 50 -3.90 11.51 8.35
N ILE A 51 -4.72 11.51 7.31
CA ILE A 51 -6.16 11.79 7.42
C ILE A 51 -6.82 10.68 8.23
N LEU A 52 -6.57 9.43 7.87
CA LEU A 52 -7.12 8.29 8.60
C LEU A 52 -6.58 8.23 10.02
N ASN A 53 -5.29 8.47 10.20
CA ASN A 53 -4.63 8.34 11.47
C ASN A 53 -3.60 9.46 11.73
N PRO A 54 -3.90 10.44 12.60
CA PRO A 54 -3.00 11.56 12.87
C PRO A 54 -1.70 11.08 13.54
N PRO A 55 -0.57 11.82 13.40
CA PRO A 55 0.75 11.41 13.89
C PRO A 55 0.81 10.98 15.36
N SER A 56 -0.03 11.56 16.22
CA SER A 56 -0.12 11.23 17.64
C SER A 56 -0.54 9.79 17.94
N ARG A 57 -1.18 9.12 16.99
CA ARG A 57 -1.65 7.72 17.10
C ARG A 57 -0.66 6.71 16.50
N TRP A 58 0.47 7.19 15.97
CA TRP A 58 1.48 6.32 15.37
C TRP A 58 2.42 5.78 16.45
N PRO A 59 2.76 4.49 16.42
CA PRO A 59 3.70 3.90 17.37
C PRO A 59 5.04 4.63 17.34
N GLN A 60 5.55 5.04 18.51
CA GLN A 60 6.95 5.42 18.78
C GLN A 60 7.65 6.25 17.66
N GLY A 61 7.03 7.35 17.22
CA GLY A 61 7.64 8.26 16.23
C GLY A 61 7.66 7.74 14.79
N SER A 62 6.99 6.63 14.50
CA SER A 62 6.96 5.97 13.17
C SER A 62 6.41 6.85 12.06
N ALA A 63 5.61 7.89 12.35
CA ALA A 63 5.08 8.80 11.35
C ALA A 63 6.18 9.50 10.55
N LYS A 64 7.17 10.15 11.21
CA LYS A 64 8.27 10.86 10.54
C LYS A 64 9.10 9.92 9.67
N TYR A 65 9.46 8.77 10.23
CA TYR A 65 10.19 7.74 9.50
C TYR A 65 9.38 7.23 8.30
N TRP A 66 8.04 7.23 8.39
CA TRP A 66 7.17 6.59 7.40
C TRP A 66 7.11 7.48 6.18
N HIS A 67 6.90 8.78 6.39
CA HIS A 67 6.98 9.75 5.32
C HIS A 67 8.32 9.70 4.58
N LYS A 68 9.42 9.52 5.33
CA LYS A 68 10.77 9.40 4.74
C LYS A 68 10.93 8.12 3.91
N GLU A 69 10.65 6.94 4.47
CA GLU A 69 10.82 5.68 3.73
C GLU A 69 9.77 5.53 2.62
N LYS A 70 8.55 6.06 2.79
CA LYS A 70 7.56 6.19 1.71
C LYS A 70 8.10 7.02 0.55
N GLY A 71 8.68 8.20 0.83
CA GLY A 71 9.26 9.05 -0.20
C GLY A 71 10.37 8.34 -0.97
N ARG A 72 11.25 7.63 -0.24
CA ARG A 72 12.31 6.80 -0.85
C ARG A 72 11.75 5.68 -1.71
N ALA A 73 10.77 4.93 -1.20
CA ALA A 73 10.11 3.87 -1.93
C ALA A 73 9.45 4.40 -3.22
N ARG A 74 8.76 5.55 -3.18
CA ARG A 74 8.17 6.16 -4.38
C ARG A 74 9.23 6.48 -5.43
N VAL A 75 10.33 7.13 -5.04
CA VAL A 75 11.44 7.43 -5.94
C VAL A 75 11.99 6.14 -6.56
N ASP A 76 12.35 5.16 -5.72
CA ASP A 76 12.91 3.87 -6.19
C ASP A 76 11.95 3.10 -7.11
N LEU A 77 10.65 3.12 -6.83
CA LEU A 77 9.63 2.39 -7.60
C LEU A 77 9.27 3.09 -8.90
N SER A 78 9.39 4.43 -8.95
CA SER A 78 9.12 5.22 -10.15
C SER A 78 10.14 4.98 -11.27
N THR A 79 11.33 4.48 -10.93
CA THR A 79 12.35 4.10 -11.91
C THR A 79 12.28 2.63 -12.32
N GLN A 80 11.34 1.86 -11.76
CA GLN A 80 11.19 0.43 -12.06
C GLN A 80 10.04 0.23 -13.04
N PRO A 81 10.29 -0.27 -14.27
CA PRO A 81 9.23 -0.52 -15.23
C PRO A 81 8.30 -1.64 -14.73
N ASN A 82 7.05 -1.58 -15.18
CA ASN A 82 6.04 -2.57 -14.87
C ASN A 82 5.43 -3.15 -16.16
N THR A 83 5.25 -4.46 -16.18
CA THR A 83 4.57 -5.19 -17.26
C THR A 83 3.34 -5.94 -16.77
N ALA A 84 3.08 -5.93 -15.46
CA ALA A 84 1.93 -6.61 -14.88
C ALA A 84 0.66 -5.75 -15.06
N PRO A 85 -0.49 -6.36 -15.42
CA PRO A 85 -1.76 -5.65 -15.43
C PRO A 85 -2.19 -5.27 -14.01
N LEU A 86 -3.10 -4.30 -13.91
CA LEU A 86 -3.69 -3.85 -12.66
C LEU A 86 -4.37 -5.02 -11.92
N SER A 87 -5.26 -5.74 -12.59
CA SER A 87 -6.01 -6.88 -12.04
C SER A 87 -6.60 -7.74 -13.16
N LYS A 88 -7.16 -8.91 -12.83
CA LYS A 88 -7.72 -9.84 -13.84
C LYS A 88 -8.95 -9.28 -14.56
N ASP A 89 -9.75 -8.47 -13.88
CA ASP A 89 -10.90 -7.77 -14.46
C ASP A 89 -10.51 -6.55 -15.31
N GLU A 90 -9.24 -6.11 -15.25
CA GLU A 90 -8.72 -4.98 -16.02
C GLU A 90 -7.37 -5.32 -16.70
N PRO A 91 -7.32 -6.33 -17.58
CA PRO A 91 -6.06 -6.82 -18.13
C PRO A 91 -5.38 -5.83 -19.09
N GLY A 92 -6.13 -4.88 -19.66
CA GLY A 92 -5.60 -3.83 -20.54
C GLY A 92 -5.01 -2.63 -19.80
N VAL A 93 -5.21 -2.53 -18.48
CA VAL A 93 -4.67 -1.44 -17.68
C VAL A 93 -3.30 -1.87 -17.17
N ILE A 94 -2.24 -1.43 -17.84
CA ILE A 94 -0.85 -1.74 -17.49
C ILE A 94 -0.14 -0.43 -17.10
N PRO A 95 -0.06 -0.10 -15.81
CA PRO A 95 0.68 1.06 -15.33
C PRO A 95 2.16 0.97 -15.71
N LEU A 96 2.77 2.10 -16.05
CA LEU A 96 4.12 2.17 -16.63
C LEU A 96 5.20 1.74 -15.63
N THR A 97 5.09 2.19 -14.38
CA THR A 97 6.08 1.93 -13.34
C THR A 97 5.49 1.11 -12.20
N ARG A 98 6.35 0.54 -11.35
CA ARG A 98 5.92 -0.14 -10.12
C ARG A 98 5.24 0.83 -9.14
N CYS A 99 5.61 2.11 -9.18
CA CYS A 99 4.94 3.16 -8.38
C CYS A 99 3.52 3.41 -8.90
N ASP A 100 3.36 3.54 -10.22
CA ASP A 100 2.03 3.75 -10.84
C ASP A 100 1.11 2.55 -10.60
N LEU A 101 1.65 1.32 -10.63
CA LEU A 101 0.88 0.13 -10.29
C LEU A 101 0.41 0.16 -8.84
N LEU A 102 1.28 0.55 -7.90
CA LEU A 102 0.91 0.69 -6.50
C LEU A 102 -0.22 1.71 -6.31
N ASP A 103 -0.09 2.89 -6.93
CA ASP A 103 -1.11 3.94 -6.85
C ASP A 103 -2.43 3.49 -7.50
N ALA A 104 -2.38 2.83 -8.66
CA ALA A 104 -3.55 2.27 -9.32
C ALA A 104 -4.26 1.19 -8.48
N CYS A 105 -3.52 0.28 -7.84
CA CYS A 105 -4.09 -0.72 -6.94
C CYS A 105 -4.77 -0.07 -5.73
N VAL A 106 -4.11 0.91 -5.11
CA VAL A 106 -4.68 1.67 -3.98
C VAL A 106 -5.97 2.38 -4.41
N ARG A 107 -5.95 3.08 -5.55
CA ARG A 107 -7.16 3.75 -6.09
C ARG A 107 -8.28 2.74 -6.35
N LYS A 108 -7.99 1.58 -6.95
CA LYS A 108 -9.00 0.52 -7.17
C LYS A 108 -9.61 0.07 -5.84
N CYS A 109 -8.79 -0.10 -4.79
CA CYS A 109 -9.30 -0.47 -3.47
C CYS A 109 -10.28 0.57 -2.88
N PHE A 110 -9.94 1.85 -2.93
CA PHE A 110 -10.77 2.91 -2.34
C PHE A 110 -11.97 3.31 -3.20
N ASN A 111 -11.89 3.19 -4.53
CA ASN A 111 -12.95 3.62 -5.47
C ASN A 111 -13.93 2.50 -5.87
N SER A 112 -13.66 1.23 -5.54
CA SER A 112 -14.60 0.14 -5.78
C SER A 112 -15.84 0.23 -4.88
N GLU A 113 -16.98 -0.30 -5.36
CA GLU A 113 -18.22 -0.43 -4.58
C GLU A 113 -18.67 -1.90 -4.54
N PRO A 114 -18.59 -2.59 -3.38
CA PRO A 114 -17.99 -2.13 -2.13
C PRO A 114 -16.47 -1.96 -2.26
N PRO A 115 -15.82 -1.16 -1.38
CA PRO A 115 -14.38 -0.98 -1.44
C PRO A 115 -13.65 -2.29 -1.13
N ILE A 116 -12.48 -2.47 -1.73
CA ILE A 116 -11.70 -3.71 -1.57
C ILE A 116 -10.77 -3.55 -0.37
N PRO A 117 -10.85 -4.42 0.64
CA PRO A 117 -9.94 -4.36 1.79
C PRO A 117 -8.49 -4.58 1.38
N MET A 118 -7.56 -4.18 2.24
CA MET A 118 -6.11 -4.37 2.03
C MET A 118 -5.45 -4.97 3.27
N LYS A 119 -4.58 -5.96 3.08
CA LYS A 119 -3.66 -6.43 4.11
C LYS A 119 -2.26 -5.92 3.81
N THR A 120 -1.65 -5.29 4.80
CA THR A 120 -0.32 -4.69 4.66
C THR A 120 0.71 -5.57 5.36
N LYS A 121 1.78 -5.90 4.64
CA LYS A 121 2.94 -6.60 5.18
C LYS A 121 4.20 -5.82 4.84
N ILE A 122 5.14 -5.80 5.78
CA ILE A 122 6.43 -5.14 5.58
C ILE A 122 7.50 -6.15 5.94
N ILE A 123 8.39 -6.40 4.98
CA ILE A 123 9.54 -7.30 5.11
C ILE A 123 10.80 -6.56 4.66
N THR A 124 11.95 -7.14 4.93
CA THR A 124 13.24 -6.64 4.43
C THR A 124 13.81 -7.69 3.48
N HIS A 125 14.47 -7.24 2.42
CA HIS A 125 15.24 -8.13 1.56
C HIS A 125 16.24 -8.98 2.36
N ALA A 126 16.49 -10.19 1.88
CA ALA A 126 17.65 -10.95 2.33
C ALA A 126 18.92 -10.32 1.74
N ALA A 127 20.05 -10.43 2.43
CA ALA A 127 21.32 -9.87 1.95
C ALA A 127 21.75 -10.43 0.58
N SER A 128 21.31 -11.65 0.26
CA SER A 128 21.59 -12.35 -1.00
C SER A 128 20.64 -12.01 -2.15
N ASP A 129 19.59 -11.22 -1.92
CA ASP A 129 18.63 -10.88 -2.97
C ASP A 129 19.32 -10.01 -4.05
N ALA A 130 19.10 -10.31 -5.33
CA ALA A 130 19.72 -9.59 -6.46
C ALA A 130 19.45 -8.07 -6.44
N TYR A 131 18.38 -7.65 -5.77
CA TYR A 131 17.95 -6.26 -5.65
C TYR A 131 17.85 -5.79 -4.20
N ALA A 132 18.64 -6.38 -3.29
CA ALA A 132 18.59 -6.09 -1.86
C ALA A 132 18.78 -4.61 -1.51
N HIS A 133 19.38 -3.81 -2.40
CA HIS A 133 19.66 -2.39 -2.19
C HIS A 133 18.50 -1.43 -2.48
N ARG A 134 17.41 -1.89 -3.11
CA ARG A 134 16.27 -1.04 -3.51
C ARG A 134 14.96 -1.49 -2.87
N HIS A 135 13.95 -0.61 -2.90
CA HIS A 135 12.59 -1.00 -2.52
C HIS A 135 11.95 -1.88 -3.60
N GLU A 136 11.20 -2.88 -3.15
CA GLU A 136 10.30 -3.67 -3.98
C GLU A 136 8.89 -3.63 -3.38
N ILE A 137 7.89 -3.69 -4.26
CA ILE A 137 6.49 -3.89 -3.90
C ILE A 137 5.99 -5.18 -4.54
N ARG A 138 5.29 -5.99 -3.74
CA ARG A 138 4.57 -7.18 -4.20
C ARG A 138 3.09 -6.96 -3.95
N LEU A 139 2.32 -7.03 -5.04
CA LEU A 139 0.89 -6.76 -5.05
C LEU A 139 0.20 -8.02 -5.56
N GLU A 140 -0.63 -8.60 -4.71
CA GLU A 140 -1.34 -9.83 -5.02
C GLU A 140 -2.83 -9.65 -4.72
N TRP A 141 -3.66 -9.88 -5.73
CA TRP A 141 -5.11 -9.86 -5.60
C TRP A 141 -5.63 -11.26 -5.25
N GLU A 142 -6.48 -11.34 -4.24
CA GLU A 142 -7.33 -12.50 -4.02
C GLU A 142 -8.63 -12.35 -4.82
N TYR A 143 -9.14 -13.47 -5.29
CA TYR A 143 -10.36 -13.54 -6.10
C TYR A 143 -11.29 -14.60 -5.53
N LYS A 144 -12.60 -14.36 -5.63
CA LYS A 144 -13.58 -15.42 -5.39
C LYS A 144 -13.46 -16.48 -6.49
N LYS A 145 -13.67 -17.75 -6.16
CA LYS A 145 -13.68 -18.85 -7.15
C LYS A 145 -14.64 -18.54 -8.29
N GLY A 146 -14.13 -18.58 -9.53
CA GLY A 146 -14.90 -18.29 -10.76
C GLY A 146 -15.19 -16.81 -11.00
N SER A 147 -14.51 -15.89 -10.31
CA SER A 147 -14.67 -14.44 -10.49
C SER A 147 -13.32 -13.79 -10.80
N ASP A 148 -13.31 -12.89 -11.77
CA ASP A 148 -12.14 -12.03 -12.04
C ASP A 148 -12.17 -10.72 -11.23
N LYS A 149 -13.25 -10.48 -10.47
CA LYS A 149 -13.32 -9.34 -9.55
C LYS A 149 -12.50 -9.59 -8.28
N PRO A 150 -11.53 -8.73 -7.93
CA PRO A 150 -10.72 -8.88 -6.73
C PRO A 150 -11.53 -8.65 -5.45
N THR A 151 -11.17 -9.37 -4.39
CA THR A 151 -11.83 -9.33 -3.07
C THR A 151 -10.92 -8.90 -1.93
N LEU A 152 -9.60 -8.97 -2.11
CA LEU A 152 -8.60 -8.50 -1.14
C LEU A 152 -7.31 -8.17 -1.88
N LEU A 153 -6.66 -7.06 -1.52
CA LEU A 153 -5.28 -6.78 -1.91
C LEU A 153 -4.33 -7.19 -0.79
N ASN A 154 -3.36 -8.05 -1.11
CA ASN A 154 -2.18 -8.27 -0.27
C ASN A 154 -1.06 -7.36 -0.78
N LEU A 155 -0.76 -6.33 0.00
CA LEU A 155 0.31 -5.36 -0.27
C LEU A 155 1.51 -5.69 0.61
N THR A 156 2.59 -6.16 0.00
CA THR A 156 3.87 -6.36 0.69
C THR A 156 4.87 -5.32 0.23
N MET A 157 5.32 -4.46 1.15
CA MET A 157 6.46 -3.59 0.94
C MET A 157 7.73 -4.29 1.40
N VAL A 158 8.70 -4.40 0.51
CA VAL A 158 10.00 -5.02 0.76
C VAL A 158 11.02 -3.90 0.85
N CYS A 159 11.51 -3.66 2.07
CA CYS A 159 12.53 -2.65 2.33
C CYS A 159 13.92 -3.16 1.91
N PRO A 160 14.82 -2.26 1.46
CA PRO A 160 16.20 -2.59 1.22
C PRO A 160 16.87 -3.22 2.44
N TYR A 161 17.70 -4.23 2.21
CA TYR A 161 18.72 -4.64 3.16
C TYR A 161 19.75 -3.50 3.30
N ARG A 162 19.98 -3.06 4.54
CA ARG A 162 21.04 -2.11 4.87
C ARG A 162 21.95 -2.79 5.88
N SER A 163 23.19 -3.08 5.46
CA SER A 163 24.28 -3.53 6.32
C SER A 163 24.59 -2.49 7.40
#